data_AF-A0A9D2ALZ3-F1
#
_entry.id   AF-A0A9D2ALZ3-F1
#
_cell.length_a   1.000
_cell.length_b   1.000
_cell.length_c   1.000
_cell.angle_alpha   90.00
_cell.angle_beta   90.00
_cell.angle_gamma   90.00
#
_symmetry.space_group_name_H-M   'P 1'
#
loop_
_entity.id
_entity.type
_entity.pdbx_description
1 polymer ?
#
loop_
_entity_poly.entity_id
_entity_poly.type
_entity_poly.pdbx_seq_one_letter_code
_entity_poly.pdbx_strand_id
1 'polypeptide(L)'
;MKNRWIKNKTLALGAGAFLLTAGISAGTAMAYFTTYTQVSGTVPLSLGEIETIPDEEVTDWEKRVTIENTGDMECFVRVRAFAGSQYQDGLVYSGENWSLAADGYYYYSEILSPGETSGELLIAIDNMESNQSFNVIVVQESAPVIYDGDGNPTGDWDHILDSGENVYDSSEEVGES
;
A
#
# COMPACT_ATOMS: atom_id res chain seq x y z
N MET A 1 13.58 -74.22 42.39
CA MET A 1 14.67 -73.96 41.41
C MET A 1 14.83 -72.44 41.26
N LYS A 2 15.83 -71.85 41.93
CA LYS A 2 17.00 -71.12 41.39
C LYS A 2 16.74 -69.84 40.55
N ASN A 3 16.92 -68.70 41.22
CA ASN A 3 17.78 -67.52 40.93
C ASN A 3 17.76 -66.87 39.53
N ARG A 4 17.66 -65.52 39.46
CA ARG A 4 18.79 -64.58 39.22
C ARG A 4 18.36 -63.15 38.87
N TRP A 5 19.18 -62.24 39.37
CA TRP A 5 19.31 -60.81 39.14
C TRP A 5 19.90 -60.50 37.75
N ILE A 6 19.28 -59.60 36.96
CA ILE A 6 19.94 -58.81 35.89
C ILE A 6 19.25 -57.44 35.79
N LYS A 7 19.91 -56.38 36.29
CA LYS A 7 19.74 -54.99 35.82
C LYS A 7 20.17 -54.93 34.34
N ASN A 8 19.70 -53.95 33.55
CA ASN A 8 20.46 -53.21 32.50
C ASN A 8 19.56 -52.66 31.37
N LYS A 9 19.73 -51.37 31.07
CA LYS A 9 19.54 -50.74 29.75
C LYS A 9 18.11 -50.66 29.21
N THR A 10 17.44 -49.56 29.55
CA THR A 10 16.71 -48.73 28.57
C THR A 10 16.39 -47.39 29.23
N LEU A 11 17.46 -46.76 29.74
CA LEU A 11 17.60 -45.32 29.89
C LEU A 11 17.64 -44.67 28.48
N ALA A 12 16.60 -44.90 27.68
CA ALA A 12 16.49 -44.45 26.28
C ALA A 12 15.06 -44.00 25.97
N LEU A 13 14.35 -43.48 26.98
CA LEU A 13 12.98 -42.99 26.89
C LEU A 13 12.87 -41.57 27.49
N GLY A 14 13.92 -40.76 27.31
CA GLY A 14 14.01 -39.41 27.89
C GLY A 14 14.76 -38.38 27.04
N ALA A 15 14.91 -38.63 25.72
CA ALA A 15 15.67 -37.76 24.82
C ALA A 15 14.91 -37.39 23.52
N GLY A 16 13.58 -37.49 23.53
CA GLY A 16 12.74 -37.13 22.37
C GLY A 16 11.87 -35.88 22.54
N ALA A 17 11.89 -35.25 23.72
CA ALA A 17 10.91 -34.20 24.08
C ALA A 17 11.51 -32.80 24.32
N PHE A 18 12.76 -32.56 23.92
CA PHE A 18 13.43 -31.24 24.04
C PHE A 18 13.97 -30.70 22.71
N LEU A 19 13.34 -31.06 21.58
CA LEU A 19 13.64 -30.47 20.27
C LEU A 19 12.35 -29.96 19.58
N LEU A 20 11.51 -29.24 20.32
CA LEU A 20 10.36 -28.49 19.76
C LEU A 20 10.36 -27.02 20.22
N THR A 21 11.54 -26.48 20.52
CA THR A 21 11.75 -25.04 20.75
C THR A 21 12.96 -24.53 19.96
N ALA A 22 13.22 -25.11 18.78
CA ALA A 22 13.89 -24.37 17.73
C ALA A 22 12.83 -23.43 17.15
N GLY A 23 12.82 -22.20 17.66
CA GLY A 23 11.91 -21.15 17.23
C GLY A 23 11.87 -21.08 15.72
N ILE A 24 10.65 -21.05 15.20
CA ILE A 24 10.36 -20.65 13.84
C ILE A 24 11.02 -19.28 13.68
N SER A 25 12.18 -19.21 13.02
CA SER A 25 12.54 -17.98 12.36
C SER A 25 11.47 -17.83 11.29
N ALA A 26 10.48 -16.99 11.57
CA ALA A 26 9.66 -16.43 10.51
C ALA A 26 10.62 -15.56 9.69
N GLY A 27 11.38 -16.21 8.80
CA GLY A 27 11.91 -15.53 7.63
C GLY A 27 10.72 -14.86 6.98
N THR A 28 10.88 -13.58 6.68
CA THR A 28 9.92 -12.72 5.99
C THR A 28 9.01 -13.53 5.10
N ALA A 29 7.73 -13.58 5.46
CA ALA A 29 6.73 -14.15 4.58
C ALA A 29 6.69 -13.26 3.33
N MET A 30 7.34 -13.71 2.26
CA MET A 30 7.06 -13.20 0.93
C MET A 30 5.63 -13.67 0.61
N ALA A 31 4.67 -12.76 0.64
CA ALA A 31 3.34 -13.06 0.16
C ALA A 31 3.43 -13.27 -1.35
N TYR A 32 3.33 -14.53 -1.77
CA TYR A 32 3.19 -14.87 -3.18
C TYR A 32 1.74 -14.64 -3.56
N PHE A 33 1.50 -13.80 -4.57
CA PHE A 33 0.20 -13.68 -5.23
C PHE A 33 -0.34 -15.08 -5.57
N THR A 34 -1.35 -15.54 -4.84
CA THR A 34 -2.04 -16.78 -5.19
C THR A 34 -3.22 -16.46 -6.08
N THR A 35 -3.00 -16.38 -7.40
CA THR A 35 -4.08 -16.74 -8.30
C THR A 35 -4.19 -18.27 -8.23
N TYR A 36 -5.28 -18.77 -7.64
CA TYR A 36 -5.55 -20.21 -7.61
C TYR A 36 -5.80 -20.68 -9.05
N THR A 37 -4.85 -21.39 -9.65
CA THR A 37 -5.15 -22.26 -10.78
C THR A 37 -4.89 -23.70 -10.38
N GLN A 38 -5.96 -24.49 -10.28
CA GLN A 38 -5.84 -25.94 -10.21
C GLN A 38 -6.79 -26.55 -11.24
N VAL A 39 -6.32 -26.66 -12.49
CA VAL A 39 -6.77 -27.66 -13.47
C VAL A 39 -5.59 -28.01 -14.36
N SER A 40 -5.36 -29.30 -14.59
CA SER A 40 -4.34 -29.80 -15.50
C SER A 40 -4.77 -29.52 -16.95
N GLY A 41 -4.40 -28.35 -17.47
CA GLY A 41 -4.61 -27.91 -18.85
C GLY A 41 -5.15 -26.49 -18.92
N THR A 42 -4.28 -25.48 -19.00
CA THR A 42 -4.72 -24.08 -18.88
C THR A 42 -3.92 -23.16 -19.79
N VAL A 43 -4.65 -22.41 -20.62
CA VAL A 43 -4.17 -21.16 -21.25
C VAL A 43 -3.83 -20.19 -20.11
N PRO A 44 -2.73 -19.42 -20.16
CA PRO A 44 -2.47 -18.39 -19.15
C PRO A 44 -3.66 -17.41 -19.12
N LEU A 45 -4.32 -17.33 -17.97
CA LEU A 45 -5.37 -16.33 -17.72
C LEU A 45 -4.67 -15.06 -17.24
N SER A 46 -4.53 -14.07 -18.11
CA SER A 46 -4.14 -12.71 -17.72
C SER A 46 -5.41 -12.00 -17.24
N LEU A 47 -5.48 -11.68 -15.96
CA LEU A 47 -6.65 -11.01 -15.36
C LEU A 47 -6.57 -9.48 -15.40
N GLY A 48 -5.57 -8.93 -16.09
CA GLY A 48 -5.25 -7.51 -16.07
C GLY A 48 -4.63 -7.05 -14.75
N GLU A 49 -3.88 -5.96 -14.80
CA GLU A 49 -3.17 -5.31 -13.72
C GLU A 49 -3.60 -3.85 -13.64
N ILE A 50 -3.91 -3.40 -12.41
CA ILE A 50 -4.09 -1.98 -12.12
C ILE A 50 -2.78 -1.52 -11.49
N GLU A 51 -2.12 -0.60 -12.18
CA GLU A 51 -0.91 0.04 -11.70
C GLU A 51 -1.05 1.54 -11.93
N THR A 52 -0.73 2.32 -10.91
CA THR A 52 -0.81 3.78 -11.00
C THR A 52 0.44 4.41 -10.41
N ILE A 53 0.99 5.40 -11.10
CA ILE A 53 2.19 6.12 -10.68
C ILE A 53 1.80 7.56 -10.36
N PRO A 54 2.06 8.06 -9.13
CA PRO A 54 1.89 9.46 -8.81
C PRO A 54 3.05 10.27 -9.39
N ASP A 55 2.76 11.46 -9.93
CA ASP A 55 3.75 12.48 -10.22
C ASP A 55 3.48 13.69 -9.32
N GLU A 56 4.54 14.13 -8.63
CA GLU A 56 4.46 15.15 -7.58
C GLU A 56 5.49 16.24 -7.82
N GLU A 57 5.03 17.46 -8.08
CA GLU A 57 5.88 18.64 -8.19
C GLU A 57 5.62 19.61 -7.02
N VAL A 58 6.67 20.22 -6.49
CA VAL A 58 6.56 21.24 -5.43
C VAL A 58 7.05 22.57 -5.96
N THR A 59 6.14 23.55 -6.00
CA THR A 59 6.45 24.94 -6.40
C THR A 59 5.75 25.89 -5.44
N ASP A 60 6.47 26.88 -4.88
CA ASP A 60 5.89 27.97 -4.09
C ASP A 60 4.89 27.54 -3.00
N TRP A 61 5.25 26.54 -2.18
CA TRP A 61 4.38 25.97 -1.11
C TRP A 61 3.11 25.26 -1.61
N GLU A 62 3.04 24.98 -2.91
CA GLU A 62 2.01 24.17 -3.54
C GLU A 62 2.61 22.84 -3.96
N LYS A 63 1.96 21.76 -3.56
CA LYS A 63 2.24 20.42 -4.08
C LYS A 63 1.23 20.11 -5.17
N ARG A 64 1.71 19.81 -6.36
CA ARG A 64 0.94 19.49 -7.56
C ARG A 64 0.99 17.98 -7.74
N VAL A 65 -0.17 17.33 -7.76
CA VAL A 65 -0.27 15.87 -7.84
C VAL A 65 -1.04 15.50 -9.09
N THR A 66 -0.48 14.62 -9.90
CA THR A 66 -1.19 13.90 -10.97
C THR A 66 -0.97 12.41 -10.80
N ILE A 67 -1.88 11.59 -11.34
CA ILE A 67 -1.77 10.13 -11.27
C ILE A 67 -1.95 9.56 -12.67
N GLU A 68 -0.94 8.83 -13.14
CA GLU A 68 -0.99 8.08 -14.40
C GLU A 68 -1.41 6.63 -14.13
N ASN A 69 -2.33 6.10 -14.92
CA ASN A 69 -2.64 4.67 -14.96
C ASN A 69 -1.69 3.98 -15.94
N THR A 70 -0.68 3.28 -15.43
CA THR A 70 0.28 2.50 -16.24
C THR A 70 -0.11 1.04 -16.40
N GLY A 71 -1.20 0.62 -15.74
CA GLY A 71 -1.77 -0.71 -15.85
C GLY A 71 -2.48 -0.95 -17.19
N ASP A 72 -3.14 -2.10 -17.31
CA ASP A 72 -3.88 -2.50 -18.51
C ASP A 72 -5.41 -2.51 -18.31
N MET A 73 -5.88 -2.09 -17.13
CA MET A 73 -7.30 -1.97 -16.79
C MET A 73 -7.69 -0.54 -16.42
N GLU A 74 -8.95 -0.20 -16.66
CA GLU A 74 -9.56 1.04 -16.17
C GLU A 74 -9.59 1.08 -14.64
N CYS A 75 -9.28 2.22 -14.04
CA CYS A 75 -9.31 2.40 -12.59
C CYS A 75 -9.87 3.76 -12.16
N PHE A 76 -10.41 3.80 -10.95
CA PHE A 76 -10.59 5.05 -10.21
C PHE A 76 -9.38 5.33 -9.33
N VAL A 77 -9.15 6.61 -9.00
CA VAL A 77 -8.07 7.04 -8.12
C VAL A 77 -8.55 8.00 -7.04
N ARG A 78 -7.94 7.93 -5.85
CA ARG A 78 -8.17 8.86 -4.74
C ARG A 78 -6.85 9.25 -4.08
N VAL A 79 -6.82 10.46 -3.51
CA VAL A 79 -5.63 11.04 -2.88
C VAL A 79 -5.95 11.58 -1.50
N ARG A 80 -5.02 11.40 -0.56
CA ARG A 80 -5.05 12.06 0.74
C ARG A 80 -3.68 12.59 1.09
N ALA A 81 -3.63 13.81 1.64
CA ALA A 81 -2.40 14.41 2.10
C ALA A 81 -2.34 14.51 3.62
N PHE A 82 -1.15 14.29 4.16
CA PHE A 82 -0.84 14.33 5.58
C PHE A 82 0.28 15.32 5.82
N ALA A 83 0.07 16.22 6.77
CA ALA A 83 1.06 17.17 7.25
C ALA A 83 1.21 17.05 8.78
N GLY A 84 2.22 17.71 9.34
CA GLY A 84 2.32 17.84 10.79
C GLY A 84 1.01 18.42 11.37
N SER A 85 0.61 17.96 12.56
CA SER A 85 -0.71 18.29 13.15
C SER A 85 -1.06 19.79 13.18
N GLN A 86 -0.06 20.67 13.33
CA GLN A 86 -0.25 22.13 13.30
C GLN A 86 -0.64 22.68 11.92
N TYR A 87 -0.34 21.97 10.84
CA TYR A 87 -0.55 22.35 9.44
C TYR A 87 -1.66 21.55 8.75
N GLN A 88 -2.11 20.44 9.34
CA GLN A 88 -3.09 19.53 8.72
C GLN A 88 -4.40 20.23 8.34
N ASP A 89 -4.92 21.08 9.22
CA ASP A 89 -6.15 21.85 8.99
C ASP A 89 -5.93 23.05 8.05
N GLY A 90 -4.68 23.40 7.75
CA GLY A 90 -4.27 24.48 6.85
C GLY A 90 -3.99 24.01 5.41
N LEU A 91 -4.19 22.73 5.10
CA LEU A 91 -4.08 22.22 3.74
C LEU A 91 -5.30 22.65 2.92
N VAL A 92 -5.05 23.34 1.81
CA VAL A 92 -6.08 23.84 0.90
C VAL A 92 -5.96 23.09 -0.42
N TYR A 93 -7.05 22.44 -0.82
CA TYR A 93 -7.11 21.62 -2.02
C TYR A 93 -7.87 22.33 -3.14
N SER A 94 -7.39 22.18 -4.37
CA SER A 94 -8.11 22.63 -5.56
C SER A 94 -7.73 21.78 -6.76
N GLY A 95 -8.68 21.53 -7.65
CA GLY A 95 -8.47 20.71 -8.84
C GLY A 95 -9.79 20.46 -9.56
N GLU A 96 -9.75 20.35 -10.88
CA GLU A 96 -10.92 19.95 -11.66
C GLU A 96 -11.19 18.46 -11.46
N ASN A 97 -12.47 18.05 -11.41
CA ASN A 97 -12.87 16.65 -11.22
C ASN A 97 -12.43 16.02 -9.89
N TRP A 98 -11.91 16.79 -8.94
CA TRP A 98 -11.56 16.32 -7.60
C TRP A 98 -12.63 16.72 -6.58
N SER A 99 -13.03 15.79 -5.72
CA SER A 99 -14.05 16.05 -4.69
C SER A 99 -13.71 15.38 -3.36
N LEU A 100 -13.80 16.15 -2.27
CA LEU A 100 -13.60 15.65 -0.91
C LEU A 100 -14.76 14.74 -0.48
N ALA A 101 -14.42 13.55 0.01
CA ALA A 101 -15.36 12.64 0.65
C ALA A 101 -15.23 12.62 2.18
N ALA A 102 -16.19 11.99 2.84
CA ALA A 102 -16.29 11.97 4.31
C ALA A 102 -15.14 11.21 5.02
N ASP A 103 -14.42 10.35 4.30
CA ASP A 103 -13.26 9.60 4.80
C ASP A 103 -11.96 10.42 4.78
N GLY A 104 -12.00 11.63 4.22
CA GLY A 104 -10.88 12.55 4.11
C GLY A 104 -10.03 12.37 2.86
N TYR A 105 -10.46 11.54 1.90
CA TYR A 105 -9.84 11.45 0.58
C TYR A 105 -10.50 12.40 -0.42
N TYR A 106 -9.69 12.91 -1.34
CA TYR A 106 -10.14 13.55 -2.56
C TYR A 106 -10.24 12.49 -3.66
N TYR A 107 -11.42 12.35 -4.25
CA TYR A 107 -11.70 11.39 -5.31
C TYR A 107 -11.66 12.09 -6.66
N TYR A 108 -10.98 11.47 -7.63
CA TYR A 108 -11.09 11.88 -9.03
C TYR A 108 -12.37 11.30 -9.61
N SER A 109 -13.20 12.15 -10.23
CA SER A 109 -14.54 11.76 -10.67
C SER A 109 -14.59 10.99 -11.98
N GLU A 110 -13.50 11.02 -12.77
CA GLU A 110 -13.42 10.31 -14.04
C GLU A 110 -12.65 8.99 -13.89
N ILE A 111 -12.98 8.04 -14.76
CA ILE A 111 -12.25 6.77 -14.88
C ILE A 111 -10.97 7.04 -15.67
N LEU A 112 -9.84 6.51 -15.20
CA LEU A 112 -8.58 6.53 -15.95
C LEU A 112 -8.43 5.24 -16.74
N SER A 113 -8.44 5.35 -18.07
CA SER A 113 -8.06 4.26 -18.97
C SER A 113 -6.55 4.02 -18.91
N PRO A 114 -6.06 2.85 -19.37
CA PRO A 114 -4.63 2.61 -19.55
C PRO A 114 -3.92 3.72 -20.33
N GLY A 115 -2.88 4.30 -19.73
CA GLY A 115 -2.09 5.41 -20.25
C GLY A 115 -2.70 6.80 -20.07
N GLU A 116 -3.85 6.92 -19.38
CA GLU A 116 -4.42 8.22 -19.04
C GLU A 116 -3.88 8.74 -17.70
N THR A 117 -3.84 10.08 -17.60
CA THR A 117 -3.41 10.80 -16.41
C THR A 117 -4.58 11.61 -15.87
N SER A 118 -4.75 11.64 -14.54
CA SER A 118 -5.75 12.47 -13.88
C SER A 118 -5.53 13.97 -14.15
N GLY A 119 -6.59 14.75 -13.97
CA GLY A 119 -6.44 16.19 -13.76
C GLY A 119 -5.57 16.49 -12.54
N GLU A 120 -4.96 17.68 -12.53
CA GLU A 120 -4.08 18.14 -11.45
C GLU A 120 -4.87 18.37 -10.14
N LEU A 121 -4.38 17.79 -9.05
CA LEU A 121 -4.78 18.13 -7.68
C LEU A 121 -3.70 19.00 -7.05
N LEU A 122 -4.06 20.24 -6.75
CA LEU A 122 -3.23 21.19 -6.02
C LEU A 122 -3.49 21.09 -4.53
N ILE A 123 -2.41 20.99 -3.75
CA ILE A 123 -2.41 20.98 -2.30
C ILE A 123 -1.51 22.13 -1.85
N ALA A 124 -2.12 23.29 -1.59
CA ALA A 124 -1.44 24.45 -1.06
C ALA A 124 -1.38 24.36 0.48
N ILE A 125 -0.30 24.86 1.07
CA ILE A 125 -0.24 25.01 2.52
C ILE A 125 -0.41 26.49 2.88
N ASP A 126 -1.43 26.80 3.68
CA ASP A 126 -1.46 28.07 4.39
C ASP A 126 -0.27 28.09 5.36
N ASN A 127 0.72 28.92 5.07
CA ASN A 127 1.95 28.97 5.86
C ASN A 127 1.71 29.50 7.29
N MET A 128 0.51 30.03 7.58
CA MET A 128 0.10 30.55 8.89
C MET A 128 1.16 31.48 9.52
N GLU A 129 1.92 32.22 8.70
CA GLU A 129 3.04 33.08 9.13
C GLU A 129 4.15 32.32 9.91
N SER A 130 4.31 31.02 9.68
CA SER A 130 5.35 30.17 10.27
C SER A 130 6.57 30.06 9.38
N ASN A 131 7.77 30.19 9.97
CA ASN A 131 9.06 30.03 9.28
C ASN A 131 9.67 28.62 9.41
N GLN A 132 8.86 27.63 9.81
CA GLN A 132 9.33 26.26 10.01
C GLN A 132 9.11 25.41 8.75
N SER A 133 10.11 24.62 8.38
CA SER A 133 9.98 23.58 7.37
C SER A 133 9.19 22.39 7.92
N PHE A 134 8.32 21.81 7.10
CA PHE A 134 7.59 20.58 7.40
C PHE A 134 7.40 19.77 6.11
N ASN A 135 7.01 18.51 6.27
CA ASN A 135 6.76 17.61 5.16
C ASN A 135 5.25 17.44 4.93
N VAL A 136 4.87 17.36 3.66
CA VAL A 136 3.54 16.92 3.23
C VAL A 136 3.68 15.60 2.49
N ILE A 137 3.13 14.55 3.09
CA ILE A 137 3.07 13.21 2.52
C ILE A 137 1.76 13.09 1.76
N VAL A 138 1.82 12.58 0.54
CA VAL A 138 0.63 12.30 -0.28
C VAL A 138 0.54 10.79 -0.40
N VAL A 139 -0.65 10.26 -0.13
CA VAL A 139 -1.00 8.84 -0.31
C VAL A 139 -2.02 8.79 -1.42
N GLN A 140 -1.73 8.06 -2.49
CA GLN A 140 -2.71 7.71 -3.51
C GLN A 140 -3.14 6.26 -3.40
N GLU A 141 -4.37 6.00 -3.82
CA GLU A 141 -4.92 4.66 -3.97
C GLU A 141 -5.69 4.56 -5.27
N SER A 142 -5.70 3.37 -5.86
CA SER A 142 -6.48 3.05 -7.05
C SER A 142 -7.41 1.85 -6.81
N ALA A 143 -8.55 1.86 -7.49
CA ALA A 143 -9.54 0.79 -7.38
C ALA A 143 -10.05 0.39 -8.77
N PRO A 144 -10.33 -0.91 -9.00
CA PRO A 144 -10.95 -1.38 -10.24
C PRO A 144 -12.34 -0.75 -10.42
N VAL A 145 -12.70 -0.51 -11.69
CA VAL A 145 -14.06 -0.12 -12.05
C VAL A 145 -14.98 -1.34 -11.94
N ILE A 146 -15.94 -1.27 -11.04
CA ILE A 146 -17.07 -2.20 -10.91
C ILE A 146 -18.37 -1.46 -11.23
N TYR A 147 -19.47 -2.20 -11.41
CA TYR A 147 -20.78 -1.61 -11.72
C TYR A 147 -21.75 -1.91 -10.59
N ASP A 148 -22.46 -0.88 -10.12
CA ASP A 148 -23.51 -1.05 -9.13
C ASP A 148 -24.75 -1.74 -9.72
N GLY A 149 -25.77 -1.97 -8.89
CA GLY A 149 -27.02 -2.63 -9.32
C GLY A 149 -27.83 -1.84 -10.36
N ASP A 150 -27.56 -0.55 -10.52
CA ASP A 150 -28.19 0.34 -11.49
C ASP A 150 -27.34 0.50 -12.77
N GLY A 151 -26.14 -0.11 -12.81
CA GLY A 151 -25.22 -0.08 -13.94
C GLY A 151 -24.33 1.17 -13.98
N ASN A 152 -24.21 1.92 -12.87
CA ASN A 152 -23.25 3.02 -12.79
C ASN A 152 -21.86 2.49 -12.39
N PRO A 153 -20.78 3.03 -12.99
CA PRO A 153 -19.44 2.66 -12.58
C PRO A 153 -19.13 3.18 -11.17
N THR A 154 -18.44 2.37 -10.38
CA THR A 154 -17.96 2.72 -9.04
C THR A 154 -16.65 1.98 -8.74
N GLY A 155 -15.85 2.49 -7.80
CA GLY A 155 -14.60 1.84 -7.38
C GLY A 155 -14.86 0.85 -6.25
N ASP A 156 -14.20 -0.31 -6.29
CA ASP A 156 -14.18 -1.24 -5.15
C ASP A 156 -13.17 -0.77 -4.09
N TRP A 157 -13.56 0.25 -3.32
CA TRP A 157 -12.71 0.89 -2.30
C TRP A 157 -12.63 0.13 -0.98
N ASP A 158 -13.49 -0.87 -0.76
CA ASP A 158 -13.43 -1.73 0.42
C ASP A 158 -12.37 -2.85 0.25
N HIS A 159 -11.94 -3.12 -0.99
CA HIS A 159 -10.77 -3.92 -1.31
C HIS A 159 -9.56 -3.03 -1.62
N ILE A 160 -9.09 -2.29 -0.62
CA ILE A 160 -7.88 -1.47 -0.74
C ILE A 160 -6.67 -2.39 -0.99
N LEU A 161 -6.12 -2.32 -2.20
CA LEU A 161 -4.77 -2.79 -2.49
C LEU A 161 -3.81 -1.74 -1.95
N ASP A 162 -3.24 -2.00 -0.78
CA ASP A 162 -2.26 -1.14 -0.11
C ASP A 162 -1.01 -1.01 -0.98
N SER A 163 -0.89 0.10 -1.71
CA SER A 163 0.30 0.41 -2.50
C SER A 163 1.40 0.96 -1.58
N GLY A 164 2.30 0.08 -1.17
CA GLY A 164 3.71 0.33 -0.87
C GLY A 164 4.07 1.58 -0.07
N GLU A 165 4.46 1.38 1.19
CA GLU A 165 5.31 2.32 1.93
C GLU A 165 6.61 2.58 1.15
N ASN A 166 6.76 3.80 0.60
CA ASN A 166 8.08 4.29 0.25
C ASN A 166 8.85 4.56 1.55
N VAL A 167 9.70 3.61 1.94
CA VAL A 167 10.69 3.80 2.99
C VAL A 167 11.69 4.86 2.51
N TYR A 168 11.49 6.09 2.95
CA TYR A 168 12.51 7.13 2.84
C TYR A 168 13.66 6.80 3.79
N ASP A 169 14.79 6.36 3.23
CA ASP A 169 16.06 6.24 3.94
C ASP A 169 16.63 7.65 4.17
N SER A 170 16.30 8.24 5.32
CA SER A 170 16.95 9.47 5.80
C SER A 170 18.32 9.12 6.40
N SER A 171 19.28 8.81 5.54
CA SER A 171 20.70 8.72 5.92
C SER A 171 21.62 9.37 4.88
N GLU A 172 21.50 10.69 4.74
CA GLU A 172 22.65 11.49 4.30
C GLU A 172 23.06 12.46 5.41
N GLU A 173 24.21 12.14 6.00
CA GLU A 173 24.88 12.92 7.03
C GLU A 173 25.25 14.32 6.53
N VAL A 174 25.12 15.27 7.45
CA VAL A 174 25.59 16.65 7.36
C VAL A 174 27.12 16.66 7.13
N GLY A 175 27.52 17.02 5.92
CA GLY A 175 28.88 17.41 5.60
C GLY A 175 29.06 18.91 5.85
N GLU A 176 29.55 19.25 7.04
CA GLU A 176 29.96 20.61 7.40
C GLU A 176 31.35 20.91 6.79
N SER A 177 31.43 21.94 5.94
CA SER A 177 32.69 22.65 5.62
C SER A 177 32.43 24.06 5.10
#